data_AF-A0A8T8S924-F1
#
_entry.id   AF-A0A8T8S924-F1
#
_cell.length_a   1.000
_cell.length_b   1.000
_cell.length_c   1.000
_cell.angle_alpha   90.00
_cell.angle_beta   90.00
_cell.angle_gamma   90.00
#
_symmetry.space_group_name_H-M   'P 1'
#
loop_
_entity.id
_entity.type
_entity.pdbx_description
1 polymer ?
#
loop_
_entity_poly.entity_id
_entity_poly.type
_entity_poly.pdbx_seq_one_letter_code
_entity_poly.pdbx_strand_id
1 'polypeptide(L)'
;MAAHISVAIVRNVSDLTIVQYVTGGMPRQRFLLAVALFASTALARPSNVAFWYADEPPLPELSQFEWVVVEPGHVSPSDLAYLKAQGSTVFAYLSVGEYDGDLPAAGLQDAASTIRNSAWNSQVMDLAAPAWRDYLLGRASALKAQGYDGVFLDTLDSFHLQPRESQEPQRLALKSLLQQMHRR
;
A
#
# COMPACT_ATOMS: atom_id res chain seq x y z
N MET A 1 -13.04 7.45 -18.75
CA MET A 1 -12.91 7.62 -17.29
C MET A 1 -11.45 7.36 -16.96
N ALA A 2 -10.74 8.34 -16.39
CA ALA A 2 -9.37 8.09 -15.95
C ALA A 2 -9.44 7.25 -14.67
N ALA A 3 -8.78 6.09 -14.66
CA ALA A 3 -8.56 5.35 -13.43
C ALA A 3 -7.55 6.14 -12.60
N HIS A 4 -8.02 6.75 -11.52
CA HIS A 4 -7.12 7.18 -10.46
C HIS A 4 -6.68 5.91 -9.72
N ILE A 5 -5.38 5.78 -9.48
CA ILE A 5 -4.81 4.71 -8.68
C ILE A 5 -4.04 5.41 -7.55
N SER A 6 -4.48 5.17 -6.33
CA SER A 6 -3.89 5.75 -5.13
C SER A 6 -3.11 4.66 -4.38
N VAL A 7 -1.85 4.95 -4.07
CA VAL A 7 -0.92 3.99 -3.46
C VAL A 7 -0.21 4.57 -2.23
N ALA A 8 0.22 3.70 -1.32
CA ALA A 8 1.00 4.06 -0.13
C ALA A 8 2.01 2.97 0.23
N ILE A 9 3.01 3.28 1.06
CA ILE A 9 3.99 2.30 1.54
C ILE A 9 3.99 2.30 3.08
N VAL A 10 4.01 1.11 3.68
CA VAL A 10 4.05 0.90 5.13
C VAL A 10 5.24 0.00 5.49
N ARG A 11 6.14 0.51 6.36
CA ARG A 11 7.41 -0.15 6.75
C ARG A 11 7.45 -0.59 8.22
N ASN A 12 7.22 0.30 9.21
CA ASN A 12 7.01 0.03 10.66
C ASN A 12 6.64 1.32 11.46
N VAL A 13 6.34 1.21 12.78
CA VAL A 13 5.73 2.16 13.79
C VAL A 13 6.05 3.68 13.73
N SER A 14 6.97 4.16 12.89
CA SER A 14 7.35 5.59 12.82
C SER A 14 6.91 6.30 11.54
N ASP A 15 6.63 5.59 10.45
CA ASP A 15 6.39 6.17 9.13
C ASP A 15 5.09 5.71 8.45
N LEU A 16 4.07 6.57 8.45
CA LEU A 16 2.99 6.55 7.46
C LEU A 16 3.15 7.77 6.56
N THR A 17 3.71 7.58 5.36
CA THR A 17 3.75 8.63 4.34
C THR A 17 2.60 8.43 3.37
N ILE A 18 1.52 9.20 3.55
CA ILE A 18 0.46 9.32 2.53
C ILE A 18 0.95 10.35 1.51
N VAL A 19 1.22 9.92 0.27
CA VAL A 19 1.54 10.85 -0.82
C VAL A 19 0.23 11.32 -1.46
N GLN A 20 -0.22 12.53 -1.08
CA GLN A 20 -1.32 13.23 -1.75
C GLN A 20 -0.76 14.31 -2.68
N TYR A 21 -1.15 14.29 -3.96
CA TYR A 21 -0.90 15.40 -4.87
C TYR A 21 -2.01 16.44 -4.71
N VAL A 22 -1.68 17.61 -4.13
CA VAL A 22 -2.56 18.78 -4.12
C VAL A 22 -1.82 19.95 -4.76
N THR A 23 -2.27 20.38 -5.94
CA THR A 23 -1.80 21.60 -6.61
C THR A 23 -2.66 22.78 -6.16
N GLY A 24 -2.10 23.71 -5.39
CA GLY A 24 -2.84 24.92 -5.00
C GLY A 24 -1.95 25.91 -4.25
N GLY A 25 -1.77 27.09 -4.84
CA GLY A 25 -0.81 28.10 -4.40
C GLY A 25 -1.21 28.87 -3.14
N MET A 26 -0.20 29.31 -2.38
CA MET A 26 -0.36 30.25 -1.26
C MET A 26 0.41 31.55 -1.52
N PRO A 27 -0.13 32.73 -1.13
CA PRO A 27 0.57 33.99 -1.19
C PRO A 27 1.46 34.22 0.06
N ARG A 28 2.47 35.07 -0.13
CA ARG A 28 3.57 35.38 0.79
C ARG A 28 3.12 36.17 2.03
N GLN A 29 3.42 35.66 3.23
CA GLN A 29 3.54 36.47 4.44
C GLN A 29 4.86 36.16 5.16
N ARG A 30 5.55 37.20 5.62
CA ARG A 30 6.83 37.13 6.32
C ARG A 30 6.58 36.89 7.81
N PHE A 31 7.20 35.86 8.38
CA PHE A 31 7.32 35.62 9.82
C PHE A 31 8.79 35.38 10.19
N LEU A 32 9.30 36.10 11.18
CA LEU A 32 10.53 35.80 11.90
C LEU A 32 10.16 34.90 13.09
N LEU A 33 10.66 33.66 13.18
CA LEU A 33 10.74 32.94 14.47
C LEU A 33 11.63 31.68 14.42
N ALA A 34 12.49 31.59 15.45
CA ALA A 34 13.12 30.43 16.09
C ALA A 34 13.41 29.16 15.25
N VAL A 35 14.70 28.88 15.06
CA VAL A 35 15.19 27.55 14.64
C VAL A 35 15.11 26.61 15.85
N ALA A 36 13.95 25.98 16.04
CA ALA A 36 13.90 24.70 16.73
C ALA A 36 14.41 23.65 15.73
N LEU A 37 15.59 23.09 15.98
CA LEU A 37 16.08 21.89 15.29
C LEU A 37 15.20 20.70 15.70
N PHE A 38 13.97 20.64 15.18
CA PHE A 38 13.36 19.35 14.93
C PHE A 38 14.12 18.76 13.77
N ALA A 39 15.02 17.81 14.07
CA ALA A 39 15.47 16.85 13.08
C ALA A 39 14.22 16.13 12.58
N SER A 40 13.57 16.71 11.57
CA SER A 40 12.60 16.01 10.77
C SER A 40 13.41 14.91 10.12
N THR A 41 13.29 13.68 10.62
CA THR A 41 13.60 12.50 9.82
C THR A 41 12.59 12.48 8.69
N ALA A 42 12.77 13.38 7.72
CA ALA A 42 12.18 13.21 6.41
C ALA A 42 12.72 11.86 5.96
N LEU A 43 11.83 10.85 5.91
CA LEU A 43 12.17 9.54 5.41
C LEU A 43 12.97 9.75 4.12
N ALA A 44 14.16 9.17 4.03
CA ALA A 44 14.93 9.21 2.80
C ALA A 44 14.04 8.61 1.71
N ARG A 45 13.54 9.49 0.83
CA ARG A 45 12.81 9.05 -0.36
C ARG A 45 13.81 8.25 -1.17
N PRO A 46 13.42 7.08 -1.70
CA PRO A 46 14.35 6.30 -2.49
C PRO A 46 14.80 7.12 -3.69
N SER A 47 16.06 6.98 -4.07
CA SER A 47 16.60 7.65 -5.26
C SER A 47 15.99 7.06 -6.54
N ASN A 48 15.60 5.79 -6.49
CA ASN A 48 14.93 5.07 -7.56
C ASN A 48 14.05 3.93 -7.00
N VAL A 49 13.02 3.55 -7.75
CA VAL A 49 12.10 2.46 -7.37
C VAL A 49 11.78 1.63 -8.60
N ALA A 50 11.73 0.31 -8.43
CA ALA A 50 11.26 -0.63 -9.43
C ALA A 50 9.99 -1.35 -8.97
N PHE A 51 9.13 -1.69 -9.93
CA PHE A 51 7.91 -2.45 -9.73
C PHE A 51 7.94 -3.66 -10.65
N TRP A 52 7.72 -4.86 -10.11
CA TRP A 52 7.67 -6.10 -10.88
C TRP A 52 6.60 -7.04 -10.34
N TYR A 53 5.51 -7.21 -11.10
CA TYR A 53 4.38 -8.07 -10.71
C TYR A 53 4.28 -9.37 -11.52
N ALA A 54 5.07 -9.52 -12.57
CA ALA A 54 5.08 -10.73 -13.39
C ALA A 54 5.85 -11.87 -12.71
N ASP A 55 5.67 -13.09 -13.23
CA ASP A 55 6.51 -14.23 -12.88
C ASP A 55 7.99 -13.96 -13.22
N GLU A 56 8.89 -14.77 -12.64
CA GLU A 56 10.33 -14.79 -12.94
C GLU A 56 11.00 -13.40 -12.87
N PRO A 57 11.06 -12.77 -11.67
CA PRO A 57 11.66 -11.45 -11.51
C PRO A 57 13.14 -11.41 -11.94
N PRO A 58 13.57 -10.43 -12.76
CA PRO A 58 14.96 -10.29 -13.19
C PRO A 58 15.80 -9.69 -12.05
N LEU A 59 16.23 -10.56 -11.13
CA LEU A 59 16.85 -10.13 -9.86
C LEU A 59 18.10 -9.25 -10.03
N PRO A 60 19.04 -9.51 -10.97
CA PRO A 60 20.22 -8.66 -11.15
C PRO A 60 19.88 -7.22 -11.56
N GLU A 61 18.84 -7.04 -12.37
CA GLU A 61 18.35 -5.74 -12.81
C GLU A 61 17.58 -5.04 -11.69
N LEU A 62 16.72 -5.77 -10.98
CA LEU A 62 15.96 -5.23 -9.85
C LEU A 62 16.87 -4.82 -8.69
N SER A 63 18.00 -5.50 -8.49
CA SER A 63 18.95 -5.18 -7.41
C SER A 63 19.67 -3.84 -7.59
N GLN A 64 19.56 -3.22 -8.77
CA GLN A 64 20.09 -1.87 -9.02
C GLN A 64 19.20 -0.76 -8.42
N PHE A 65 18.02 -1.11 -7.90
CA PHE A 65 17.07 -0.18 -7.32
C PHE A 65 17.10 -0.21 -5.79
N GLU A 66 17.01 0.97 -5.19
CA GLU A 66 16.94 1.15 -3.75
C GLU A 66 15.67 0.53 -3.19
N TRP A 67 14.52 0.80 -3.81
CA TRP A 67 13.24 0.18 -3.47
C TRP A 67 12.76 -0.74 -4.59
N VAL A 68 12.32 -1.94 -4.23
CA VAL A 68 11.79 -2.93 -5.17
C VAL A 68 10.43 -3.38 -4.66
N VAL A 69 9.39 -3.22 -5.46
CA VAL A 69 8.02 -3.65 -5.14
C VAL A 69 7.68 -4.87 -6.00
N VAL A 70 7.25 -5.96 -5.37
CA VAL A 70 7.01 -7.24 -6.05
C VAL A 70 5.67 -7.87 -5.68
N GLU A 71 5.13 -8.70 -6.57
CA GLU A 71 4.03 -9.62 -6.24
C GLU A 71 4.58 -10.76 -5.37
N PRO A 72 4.14 -10.91 -4.10
CA PRO A 72 4.73 -11.86 -3.19
C PRO A 72 4.62 -13.34 -3.61
N GLY A 73 3.71 -13.69 -4.51
CA GLY A 73 3.62 -15.04 -5.08
C GLY A 73 4.74 -15.42 -6.05
N HIS A 74 5.46 -14.44 -6.60
CA HIS A 74 6.45 -14.65 -7.68
C HIS A 74 7.91 -14.54 -7.19
N VAL A 75 8.14 -14.39 -5.88
CA VAL A 75 9.47 -14.20 -5.29
C VAL A 75 9.69 -15.20 -4.16
N SER A 76 10.75 -15.99 -4.27
CA SER A 76 11.11 -16.97 -3.24
C SER A 76 11.89 -16.32 -2.08
N PRO A 77 12.02 -17.00 -0.92
CA PRO A 77 12.86 -16.50 0.18
C PRO A 77 14.32 -16.27 -0.20
N SER A 78 14.89 -17.07 -1.10
CA SER A 78 16.26 -16.86 -1.61
C SER A 78 16.37 -15.64 -2.51
N ASP A 79 15.34 -15.33 -3.29
CA ASP A 79 15.31 -14.14 -4.15
C ASP A 79 15.25 -12.86 -3.31
N LEU A 80 14.41 -12.86 -2.26
CA LEU A 80 14.37 -11.78 -1.27
C LEU A 80 15.72 -11.59 -0.60
N ALA A 81 16.35 -12.67 -0.15
CA ALA A 81 17.67 -12.61 0.47
C ALA A 81 18.73 -12.06 -0.49
N TYR A 82 18.68 -12.44 -1.77
CA TYR A 82 19.57 -11.91 -2.80
C TYR A 82 19.40 -10.40 -2.98
N LEU A 83 18.18 -9.92 -3.23
CA LEU A 83 17.91 -8.48 -3.43
C LEU A 83 18.37 -7.64 -2.23
N LYS A 84 18.08 -8.12 -1.02
CA LYS A 84 18.47 -7.45 0.23
C LYS A 84 19.99 -7.46 0.44
N ALA A 85 20.67 -8.55 0.08
CA ALA A 85 22.13 -8.61 0.13
C ALA A 85 22.80 -7.63 -0.85
N GLN A 86 22.11 -7.25 -1.94
CA GLN A 86 22.56 -6.21 -2.86
C GLN A 86 22.21 -4.78 -2.39
N GLY A 87 21.48 -4.64 -1.29
CA GLY A 87 21.14 -3.35 -0.68
C GLY A 87 19.72 -2.83 -0.99
N SER A 88 18.91 -3.58 -1.73
CA SER A 88 17.51 -3.20 -1.99
C SER A 88 16.64 -3.37 -0.73
N THR A 89 15.72 -2.44 -0.53
CA THR A 89 14.57 -2.60 0.37
C THR A 89 13.40 -3.18 -0.43
N VAL A 90 12.88 -4.34 -0.03
CA VAL A 90 11.89 -5.07 -0.82
C VAL A 90 10.50 -5.01 -0.17
N PHE A 91 9.51 -4.58 -0.95
CA PHE A 91 8.12 -4.42 -0.52
C PHE A 91 7.21 -5.42 -1.25
N ALA A 92 6.31 -6.06 -0.50
CA ALA A 92 5.26 -6.88 -1.09
C ALA A 92 4.07 -6.02 -1.51
N TYR A 93 3.53 -6.25 -2.71
CA TYR A 93 2.25 -5.71 -3.14
C TYR A 93 1.10 -6.22 -2.25
N LEU A 94 0.19 -5.31 -1.91
CA LEU A 94 -1.05 -5.61 -1.20
C LEU A 94 -2.17 -4.67 -1.66
N SER A 95 -3.15 -5.21 -2.37
CA SER A 95 -4.39 -4.50 -2.70
C SER A 95 -5.26 -4.35 -1.44
N VAL A 96 -5.64 -3.11 -1.10
CA VAL A 96 -6.39 -2.78 0.13
C VAL A 96 -7.88 -2.59 -0.15
N GLY A 97 -8.23 -1.93 -1.25
CA GLY A 97 -9.62 -1.66 -1.63
C GLY A 97 -10.27 -2.79 -2.42
N GLU A 98 -9.47 -3.68 -3.01
CA GLU A 98 -9.97 -4.74 -3.88
C GLU A 98 -9.35 -6.11 -3.58
N TYR A 99 -10.10 -7.16 -3.88
CA TYR A 99 -9.67 -8.54 -3.79
C TYR A 99 -9.72 -9.21 -5.17
N ASP A 100 -8.58 -9.72 -5.62
CA ASP A 100 -8.47 -10.55 -6.81
C ASP A 100 -8.26 -12.00 -6.40
N GLY A 101 -9.38 -12.71 -6.21
CA GLY A 101 -9.38 -14.11 -5.76
C GLY A 101 -10.79 -14.65 -5.55
N ASP A 102 -10.86 -15.90 -5.08
CA ASP A 102 -12.11 -16.61 -4.77
C ASP A 102 -12.61 -16.22 -3.36
N LEU A 103 -13.64 -15.36 -3.33
CA LEU A 103 -14.25 -14.88 -2.08
C LEU A 103 -14.76 -16.04 -1.20
N PRO A 104 -15.48 -17.04 -1.73
CA PRO A 104 -15.82 -18.22 -0.96
C PRO A 104 -14.66 -18.97 -0.35
N ALA A 105 -13.62 -19.27 -1.12
CA ALA A 105 -12.46 -19.99 -0.63
C ALA A 105 -11.73 -19.23 0.48
N ALA A 106 -11.73 -17.89 0.41
CA ALA A 106 -11.15 -17.01 1.42
C ALA A 106 -12.08 -16.73 2.62
N GLY A 107 -13.36 -17.14 2.57
CA GLY A 107 -14.34 -16.80 3.61
C GLY A 107 -14.67 -15.29 3.67
N LEU A 108 -14.54 -14.57 2.55
CA LEU A 108 -14.67 -13.10 2.47
C LEU A 108 -15.97 -12.62 1.82
N GLN A 109 -16.92 -13.54 1.58
CA GLN A 109 -18.18 -13.28 0.89
C GLN A 109 -18.96 -12.13 1.53
N ASP A 110 -19.08 -12.13 2.86
CA ASP A 110 -19.82 -11.12 3.63
C ASP A 110 -19.11 -9.77 3.74
N ALA A 111 -17.87 -9.68 3.26
CA ALA A 111 -17.08 -8.45 3.26
C ALA A 111 -16.97 -7.80 1.87
N ALA A 112 -17.60 -8.41 0.85
CA ALA A 112 -17.64 -7.85 -0.50
C ALA A 112 -18.68 -6.72 -0.58
N SER A 113 -18.33 -5.64 -1.29
CA SER A 113 -19.35 -4.67 -1.73
C SER A 113 -20.18 -5.24 -2.89
N THR A 114 -21.22 -4.52 -3.30
CA THR A 114 -21.99 -4.89 -4.50
C THR A 114 -21.28 -4.54 -5.82
N ILE A 115 -20.07 -3.96 -5.76
CA ILE A 115 -19.34 -3.44 -6.92
C ILE A 115 -18.18 -4.36 -7.29
N ARG A 116 -18.13 -4.79 -8.56
CA ARG A 116 -16.98 -5.46 -9.16
C ARG A 116 -16.27 -4.51 -10.13
N ASN A 117 -14.95 -4.44 -10.06
CA ASN A 117 -14.15 -3.65 -10.98
C ASN A 117 -13.82 -4.49 -12.22
N SER A 118 -14.54 -4.26 -13.32
CA SER A 118 -14.37 -5.04 -14.55
C SER A 118 -13.04 -4.79 -15.27
N ALA A 119 -12.36 -3.67 -15.00
CA ALA A 119 -11.08 -3.36 -15.65
C ALA A 119 -9.97 -4.32 -15.20
N TRP A 120 -10.02 -4.77 -13.94
CA TRP A 120 -9.02 -5.63 -13.31
C TRP A 120 -9.58 -6.99 -12.88
N ASN A 121 -10.87 -7.25 -13.15
CA ASN A 121 -11.58 -8.45 -12.73
C ASN A 121 -11.50 -8.73 -11.21
N SER A 122 -11.48 -7.67 -10.41
CA SER A 122 -11.34 -7.70 -8.96
C SER A 122 -12.66 -7.29 -8.26
N GLN A 123 -12.85 -7.76 -7.04
CA GLN A 123 -13.98 -7.39 -6.19
C GLN A 123 -13.64 -6.15 -5.38
N VAL A 124 -14.47 -5.10 -5.40
CA VAL A 124 -14.34 -3.99 -4.45
C VAL A 124 -14.84 -4.45 -3.08
N MET A 125 -14.01 -4.28 -2.05
CA MET A 125 -14.27 -4.75 -0.69
C MET A 125 -14.83 -3.63 0.20
N ASP A 126 -15.60 -4.01 1.22
CA ASP A 126 -16.03 -3.09 2.28
C ASP A 126 -14.89 -2.90 3.29
N LEU A 127 -14.32 -1.69 3.33
CA LEU A 127 -13.22 -1.30 4.21
C LEU A 127 -13.61 -1.22 5.69
N ALA A 128 -14.91 -1.19 5.99
CA ALA A 128 -15.45 -1.24 7.34
C ALA A 128 -15.71 -2.67 7.82
N ALA A 129 -15.79 -3.66 6.91
CA ALA A 129 -16.10 -5.04 7.25
C ALA A 129 -14.98 -5.67 8.10
N PRO A 130 -15.27 -6.20 9.31
CA PRO A 130 -14.25 -6.79 10.18
C PRO A 130 -13.45 -7.92 9.51
N ALA A 131 -14.12 -8.80 8.76
CA ALA A 131 -13.46 -9.93 8.09
C ALA A 131 -12.40 -9.47 7.06
N TRP A 132 -12.69 -8.42 6.29
CA TRP A 132 -11.71 -7.87 5.34
C TRP A 132 -10.53 -7.20 6.04
N ARG A 133 -10.80 -6.46 7.12
CA ARG A 133 -9.74 -5.81 7.91
C ARG A 133 -8.82 -6.83 8.56
N ASP A 134 -9.39 -7.87 9.16
CA ASP A 134 -8.62 -8.95 9.79
C ASP A 134 -7.80 -9.72 8.76
N TYR A 135 -8.36 -9.98 7.57
CA TYR A 135 -7.64 -10.55 6.45
C TYR A 135 -6.42 -9.69 6.06
N LEU A 136 -6.59 -8.38 5.84
CA LEU A 136 -5.50 -7.48 5.44
C LEU A 136 -4.41 -7.38 6.52
N LEU A 137 -4.79 -7.28 7.79
CA LEU A 137 -3.84 -7.23 8.92
C LEU A 137 -3.07 -8.56 9.06
N GLY A 138 -3.77 -9.69 8.90
CA GLY A 138 -3.16 -11.02 8.89
C GLY A 138 -2.20 -11.18 7.71
N ARG A 139 -2.61 -10.76 6.51
CA ARG A 139 -1.79 -10.83 5.29
C ARG A 139 -0.53 -9.97 5.41
N ALA A 140 -0.65 -8.72 5.87
CA ALA A 140 0.51 -7.85 6.12
C ALA A 140 1.49 -8.47 7.14
N SER A 141 0.95 -9.07 8.21
CA SER A 141 1.78 -9.75 9.23
C SER A 141 2.50 -10.97 8.65
N ALA A 142 1.81 -11.77 7.81
CA ALA A 142 2.41 -12.91 7.14
C ALA A 142 3.50 -12.50 6.15
N LEU A 143 3.30 -11.43 5.38
CA LEU A 143 4.31 -10.89 4.46
C LEU A 143 5.55 -10.42 5.22
N LYS A 144 5.37 -9.70 6.33
CA LYS A 144 6.50 -9.34 7.21
C LYS A 144 7.26 -10.56 7.71
N ALA A 145 6.55 -11.62 8.12
CA ALA A 145 7.16 -12.87 8.56
C ALA A 145 7.89 -13.64 7.43
N GLN A 146 7.52 -13.44 6.17
CA GLN A 146 8.21 -13.99 4.99
C GLN A 146 9.51 -13.26 4.65
N GLY A 147 9.80 -12.11 5.29
CA GLY A 147 11.08 -11.41 5.16
C GLY A 147 11.05 -10.13 4.33
N TYR A 148 9.87 -9.71 3.84
CA TYR A 148 9.67 -8.41 3.22
C TYR A 148 9.93 -7.27 4.21
N ASP A 149 10.49 -6.15 3.73
CA ASP A 149 10.81 -4.98 4.56
C ASP A 149 9.57 -4.09 4.82
N GLY A 150 8.50 -4.33 4.08
CA GLY A 150 7.22 -3.64 4.22
C GLY A 150 6.21 -4.07 3.15
N VAL A 151 5.11 -3.33 3.07
CA VAL A 151 4.08 -3.53 2.05
C VAL A 151 3.86 -2.26 1.24
N PHE A 152 3.61 -2.45 -0.06
CA PHE A 152 3.09 -1.45 -0.97
C PHE A 152 1.58 -1.63 -1.06
N LEU A 153 0.84 -0.64 -0.59
CA LEU A 153 -0.60 -0.62 -0.52
C LEU A 153 -1.17 -0.01 -1.79
N ASP A 154 -2.05 -0.73 -2.47
CA ASP A 154 -2.71 -0.30 -3.69
C ASP A 154 -4.24 -0.23 -3.50
N THR A 155 -4.95 0.24 -4.53
CA THR A 155 -6.41 0.35 -4.62
C THR A 155 -7.04 1.22 -3.52
N LEU A 156 -6.29 2.22 -3.04
CA LEU A 156 -6.71 3.09 -1.93
C LEU A 156 -7.87 4.03 -2.31
N ASP A 157 -8.21 4.13 -3.59
CA ASP A 157 -9.30 4.93 -4.14
C ASP A 157 -10.47 4.10 -4.69
N SER A 158 -10.41 2.77 -4.66
CA SER A 158 -11.49 1.92 -5.19
C SER A 158 -12.84 2.11 -4.48
N PHE A 159 -12.85 2.70 -3.28
CA PHE A 159 -14.10 3.12 -2.63
C PHE A 159 -14.86 4.18 -3.44
N HIS A 160 -14.22 4.94 -4.34
CA HIS A 160 -14.90 5.86 -5.25
C HIS A 160 -15.78 5.17 -6.30
N LEU A 161 -15.60 3.87 -6.52
CA LEU A 161 -16.47 3.07 -7.38
C LEU A 161 -17.82 2.75 -6.72
N GLN A 162 -17.91 2.89 -5.39
CA GLN A 162 -19.13 2.68 -4.62
C GLN A 162 -20.08 3.90 -4.72
N PRO A 163 -21.38 3.73 -4.39
CA PRO A 163 -22.35 4.83 -4.34
C PRO A 163 -21.85 5.99 -3.49
N ARG A 164 -22.20 7.23 -3.89
CA ARG A 164 -21.64 8.46 -3.33
C ARG A 164 -21.84 8.56 -1.81
N GLU A 165 -22.97 8.09 -1.33
CA GLU A 165 -23.35 8.02 0.08
C GLU A 165 -22.46 7.08 0.91
N SER A 166 -21.87 6.06 0.28
CA SER A 166 -20.96 5.10 0.93
C SER A 166 -19.51 5.60 0.97
N GLN A 167 -19.12 6.55 0.11
CA GLN A 167 -17.71 6.92 -0.08
C GLN A 167 -17.06 7.52 1.17
N GLU A 168 -17.74 8.44 1.87
CA GLU A 168 -17.16 9.07 3.06
C GLU A 168 -16.99 8.08 4.24
N PRO A 169 -17.99 7.23 4.58
CA PRO A 169 -17.78 6.12 5.51
C PRO A 169 -16.60 5.21 5.13
N GLN A 170 -16.48 4.82 3.86
CA GLN A 170 -15.39 3.98 3.37
C GLN A 170 -14.02 4.68 3.49
N ARG A 171 -13.95 5.98 3.16
CA ARG A 171 -12.73 6.79 3.32
C ARG A 171 -12.28 6.88 4.78
N LEU A 172 -13.22 7.02 5.72
CA LEU A 172 -12.91 7.02 7.16
C LEU A 172 -12.45 5.64 7.64
N ALA A 173 -13.08 4.57 7.14
CA ALA A 173 -12.68 3.19 7.43
C ALA A 173 -11.29 2.86 6.88
N LEU A 174 -10.96 3.35 5.67
CA LEU A 174 -9.62 3.28 5.08
C LEU A 174 -8.60 3.98 5.97
N LYS A 175 -8.88 5.24 6.34
CA LYS A 175 -7.98 6.00 7.22
C LYS A 175 -7.70 5.25 8.51
N SER A 176 -8.72 4.71 9.17
CA SER A 176 -8.55 3.98 10.43
C SER A 176 -7.79 2.66 10.23
N LEU A 177 -8.00 1.98 9.11
CA LEU A 177 -7.25 0.77 8.72
C LEU A 177 -5.77 1.07 8.53
N LEU A 178 -5.43 2.10 7.76
CA LEU A 178 -4.03 2.49 7.51
C LEU A 178 -3.33 2.88 8.82
N GLN A 179 -4.03 3.61 9.70
CA GLN A 179 -3.51 3.93 11.04
C GLN A 179 -3.31 2.67 11.90
N GLN A 180 -4.15 1.65 11.75
CA GLN A 180 -4.02 0.39 12.47
C GLN A 180 -2.87 -0.47 11.93
N MET A 181 -2.73 -0.57 10.61
CA MET A 181 -1.60 -1.25 9.96
C MET A 181 -0.28 -0.62 10.35
N HIS A 182 -0.23 0.72 10.38
CA HIS A 182 0.97 1.46 10.73
C HIS A 182 1.45 1.21 12.17
N ARG A 183 0.55 0.94 13.12
CA ARG A 183 0.88 0.70 14.53
C ARG A 183 1.38 -0.72 14.83
N ARG A 184 1.31 -1.66 13.89
CA ARG A 184 1.69 -3.08 14.06
C ARG A 184 2.98 -3.40 13.31
#